data_AF-A0A401Q054-F1
#
_entry.id   AF-A0A401Q054-F1
#
_cell.length_a   1.000
_cell.length_b   1.000
_cell.length_c   1.000
_cell.angle_alpha   90.00
_cell.angle_beta   90.00
_cell.angle_gamma   90.00
#
_symmetry.space_group_name_H-M   'P 1'
#
loop_
_entity.id
_entity.type
_entity.pdbx_description
1 polymer ?
#
loop_
_entity_poly.entity_id
_entity_poly.type
_entity_poly.pdbx_seq_one_letter_code
_entity_poly.pdbx_strand_id
1 'polypeptide(L)'
;MDSKGEGEDIFVNLYGAATDINVRLDKNSVIIEKTYISLANQRVVSICNRSDVIVHFQWKAFATPEEEEQQKIRFVSDLMTEEEEETDQFLKECADDPTLHEQMSILSRSFQNRRQLVQDDKMLLSDDVFIIEPVVSV
;
A
#
# COMPACT_ATOMS: atom_id res chain seq x y z
N MET A 1 -14.22 -37.41 -47.48
CA MET A 1 -13.41 -36.23 -47.15
C MET A 1 -14.36 -35.04 -47.20
N ASP A 2 -14.76 -34.38 -46.12
CA ASP A 2 -14.37 -34.46 -44.71
C ASP A 2 -15.57 -33.99 -43.87
N SER A 3 -15.81 -34.65 -42.74
CA SER A 3 -16.84 -34.26 -41.78
C SER A 3 -16.36 -33.05 -40.99
N LYS A 4 -17.07 -31.93 -41.13
CA LYS A 4 -16.83 -30.67 -40.41
C LYS A 4 -17.21 -30.88 -38.94
N GLY A 5 -16.22 -30.99 -38.06
CA GLY A 5 -16.44 -31.08 -36.62
C GLY A 5 -17.04 -29.78 -36.10
N GLU A 6 -18.24 -29.85 -35.54
CA GLU A 6 -18.83 -28.77 -34.74
C GLU A 6 -18.07 -28.74 -33.41
N GLY A 7 -17.38 -27.63 -33.14
CA GLY A 7 -16.75 -27.41 -31.84
C GLY A 7 -17.85 -27.13 -30.80
N GLU A 8 -18.02 -28.01 -29.83
CA GLU A 8 -18.91 -27.77 -28.70
C GLU A 8 -18.23 -26.80 -27.72
N ASP A 9 -18.84 -25.63 -27.50
CA ASP A 9 -18.44 -24.70 -26.46
C ASP A 9 -19.08 -25.10 -25.11
N ILE A 10 -18.23 -25.41 -24.12
CA ILE A 10 -18.65 -25.81 -22.78
C ILE A 10 -18.69 -24.58 -21.87
N PHE A 11 -19.85 -24.29 -21.31
CA PHE A 11 -20.03 -23.25 -20.30
C PHE A 11 -20.31 -23.88 -18.93
N VAL A 12 -19.63 -23.39 -17.89
CA VAL A 12 -19.88 -23.77 -16.50
C VAL A 12 -20.49 -22.58 -15.76
N ASN A 13 -21.67 -22.79 -15.19
CA ASN A 13 -22.31 -21.79 -14.34
C ASN A 13 -21.62 -21.77 -12.97
N LEU A 14 -20.96 -20.66 -12.65
CA LEU A 14 -20.37 -20.43 -11.34
C LEU A 14 -21.38 -19.69 -10.47
N TYR A 15 -21.63 -20.21 -9.26
CA TYR A 15 -22.39 -19.52 -8.23
C TYR A 15 -21.44 -19.04 -7.14
N GLY A 16 -21.44 -17.73 -6.88
CA GLY A 16 -20.73 -17.12 -5.75
C GLY A 16 -21.75 -16.62 -4.73
N ALA A 17 -21.56 -16.97 -3.46
CA ALA A 17 -22.24 -16.35 -2.34
C ALA A 17 -21.19 -15.67 -1.45
N ALA A 18 -21.49 -14.44 -1.03
CA ALA A 18 -20.70 -13.71 -0.04
C ALA A 18 -21.46 -13.70 1.29
N THR A 19 -20.74 -13.83 2.40
CA THR A 19 -21.31 -13.73 3.75
C THR A 19 -20.40 -12.84 4.59
N ASP A 20 -20.99 -11.85 5.27
CA ASP A 20 -20.25 -10.94 6.12
C ASP A 20 -19.78 -11.65 7.40
N ILE A 21 -18.48 -11.65 7.63
CA ILE A 21 -17.88 -12.19 8.85
C ILE A 21 -18.11 -11.20 9.99
N ASN A 22 -18.56 -11.68 11.15
CA ASN A 22 -18.89 -10.82 12.29
C ASN A 22 -17.65 -10.38 13.08
N VAL A 23 -16.86 -9.48 12.49
CA VAL A 23 -15.69 -8.84 13.11
C VAL A 23 -15.98 -7.36 13.26
N ARG A 24 -15.87 -6.82 14.47
CA ARG A 24 -16.23 -5.42 14.75
C ARG A 24 -15.28 -4.77 15.73
N LEU A 25 -15.08 -3.47 15.55
CA LEU A 25 -14.53 -2.60 16.60
C LEU A 25 -15.63 -2.28 17.62
N ASP A 26 -15.28 -2.16 18.89
CA ASP A 26 -16.19 -1.66 19.93
C ASP A 26 -16.56 -0.19 19.71
N LYS A 27 -15.66 0.57 19.06
CA LYS A 27 -15.83 2.00 18.71
C LYS A 27 -15.34 2.24 17.28
N ASN A 28 -16.09 3.03 16.52
CA ASN A 28 -15.73 3.43 15.14
C ASN A 28 -14.87 4.69 15.08
N SER A 29 -14.73 5.40 16.20
CA SER A 29 -13.96 6.63 16.32
C SER A 29 -13.45 6.78 17.74
N VAL A 30 -12.25 7.34 17.86
CA VAL A 30 -11.62 7.62 19.16
C VAL A 30 -11.09 9.04 19.13
N ILE A 31 -11.47 9.83 20.13
CA ILE A 31 -10.93 11.17 20.33
C ILE A 31 -9.92 11.08 21.47
N ILE A 32 -8.67 11.47 21.19
CA ILE A 32 -7.62 11.57 22.19
C ILE A 32 -7.65 12.98 22.78
N GLU A 33 -7.68 13.08 24.11
CA GLU A 33 -7.69 14.36 24.80
C GLU A 33 -6.30 15.01 24.73
N LYS A 34 -6.28 16.35 24.71
CA LYS A 34 -5.03 17.11 24.71
C LYS A 34 -4.21 16.76 25.95
N THR A 35 -2.90 16.69 25.76
CA THR A 35 -1.92 16.46 26.82
C THR A 35 -0.83 17.52 26.75
N TYR A 36 -0.04 17.66 27.81
CA TYR A 36 1.08 18.60 27.83
C TYR A 36 2.23 18.09 26.94
N ILE A 37 3.08 19.01 26.50
CA ILE A 37 4.29 18.67 25.72
C ILE A 37 5.12 17.66 26.52
N SER A 38 5.60 16.60 25.86
CA SER A 38 6.34 15.47 26.44
C SER A 38 5.53 14.46 27.26
N LEU A 39 4.21 14.63 27.37
CA LEU A 39 3.33 13.60 27.92
C LEU A 39 2.58 12.88 26.78
N ALA A 40 2.23 11.62 27.01
CA ALA A 40 1.41 10.84 26.10
C ALA A 40 0.01 10.59 26.70
N ASN A 41 -1.00 10.52 25.84
CA ASN A 41 -2.35 10.08 26.21
C ASN A 41 -2.64 8.78 25.46
N GLN A 42 -3.33 7.85 26.10
CA GLN A 42 -3.64 6.53 25.54
C GLN A 42 -5.13 6.22 25.63
N ARG A 43 -5.64 5.51 24.61
CA ARG A 43 -6.98 4.93 24.59
C ARG A 43 -6.90 3.52 24.04
N VAL A 44 -7.81 2.67 24.52
CA VAL A 44 -7.92 1.28 24.09
C VAL A 44 -9.19 1.09 23.26
N VAL A 45 -9.04 0.34 22.18
CA VAL A 45 -10.09 -0.10 21.26
C VAL A 45 -10.02 -1.62 21.18
N SER A 46 -11.18 -2.27 21.18
CA SER A 46 -11.26 -3.73 21.15
C SER A 46 -11.78 -4.22 19.81
N ILE A 47 -11.07 -5.19 19.21
CA ILE A 47 -11.54 -5.94 18.05
C ILE A 47 -12.23 -7.21 18.54
N CYS A 48 -13.52 -7.33 18.26
CA CYS A 48 -14.33 -8.48 18.63
C CYS A 48 -14.59 -9.35 17.41
N ASN A 49 -14.01 -10.56 17.40
CA ASN A 49 -14.36 -11.61 16.43
C ASN A 49 -15.46 -12.50 17.03
N ARG A 50 -16.67 -12.46 16.45
CA ARG A 50 -17.82 -13.31 16.81
C ARG A 50 -18.14 -14.35 15.76
N SER A 51 -17.17 -14.66 14.89
CA SER A 51 -17.26 -15.74 13.91
C SER A 51 -16.54 -16.99 14.41
N ASP A 52 -16.76 -18.09 13.71
CA ASP A 52 -16.10 -19.38 13.88
C ASP A 52 -14.80 -19.52 13.07
N VAL A 53 -14.35 -18.44 12.40
CA VAL A 53 -13.16 -18.41 11.55
C VAL A 53 -12.04 -17.58 12.20
N ILE A 54 -10.79 -18.02 12.01
CA ILE A 54 -9.61 -17.25 12.42
C ILE A 54 -9.44 -16.05 11.49
N VAL A 55 -9.47 -14.85 12.07
CA VAL A 55 -9.38 -13.59 11.34
C VAL A 55 -7.99 -13.00 11.50
N HIS A 56 -7.38 -12.64 10.38
CA HIS A 56 -6.15 -11.85 10.32
C HIS A 56 -6.53 -10.39 10.06
N PHE A 57 -5.92 -9.46 10.79
CA PHE A 57 -6.19 -8.03 10.65
C PHE A 57 -4.90 -7.23 10.66
N GLN A 58 -4.94 -6.05 10.05
CA GLN A 58 -3.86 -5.08 10.03
C GLN A 58 -4.45 -3.66 10.02
N TRP A 59 -3.73 -2.71 10.60
CA TRP A 59 -4.08 -1.30 10.54
C TRP A 59 -3.50 -0.68 9.28
N LYS A 60 -4.35 0.00 8.51
CA LYS A 60 -3.97 0.69 7.28
C LYS A 60 -4.21 2.19 7.42
N ALA A 61 -3.44 2.97 6.66
CA ALA A 61 -3.55 4.42 6.64
C ALA A 61 -4.81 4.92 5.91
N PHE A 62 -5.31 4.14 4.95
CA PHE A 62 -6.45 4.48 4.09
C PHE A 62 -7.64 3.55 4.33
N ALA A 63 -8.84 4.04 4.09
CA ALA A 63 -10.07 3.30 4.38
C ALA A 63 -10.43 2.31 3.26
N THR A 64 -10.09 2.64 2.01
CA THR A 64 -10.40 1.79 0.86
C THR A 64 -9.18 1.47 0.00
N PRO A 65 -9.19 0.34 -0.75
CA PRO A 65 -8.13 0.01 -1.69
C PRO A 65 -7.94 1.08 -2.78
N GLU A 66 -9.00 1.76 -3.18
CA GLU A 66 -8.93 2.83 -4.18
C GLU A 66 -8.16 4.04 -3.67
N GLU A 67 -8.32 4.41 -2.40
CA GLU A 67 -7.54 5.48 -1.76
C GLU A 67 -6.06 5.09 -1.66
N GLU A 68 -5.75 3.85 -1.30
CA GLU A 68 -4.37 3.34 -1.29
C GLU A 68 -3.73 3.44 -2.67
N GLU A 69 -4.45 3.01 -3.72
CA GLU A 69 -3.95 3.04 -5.10
C GLU A 69 -3.74 4.47 -5.59
N GLN A 70 -4.67 5.38 -5.30
CA GLN A 70 -4.51 6.80 -5.63
C GLN A 70 -3.24 7.38 -4.98
N GLN A 71 -2.97 7.02 -3.73
CA GLN A 71 -1.75 7.45 -3.05
C GLN A 71 -0.48 6.87 -3.70
N LYS A 72 -0.49 5.59 -4.08
CA LYS A 72 0.63 4.96 -4.80
C LYS A 72 0.91 5.64 -6.13
N ILE A 73 -0.15 5.89 -6.92
CA ILE A 73 -0.04 6.59 -8.20
C ILE A 73 0.59 7.97 -8.01
N ARG A 74 0.16 8.71 -6.97
CA ARG A 74 0.74 10.01 -6.65
C ARG A 74 2.24 9.91 -6.35
N PHE A 75 2.65 9.01 -5.46
CA PHE A 75 4.07 8.82 -5.13
C PHE A 75 4.90 8.43 -6.36
N VAL A 76 4.38 7.52 -7.20
CA VAL A 76 5.05 7.15 -8.45
C VAL A 76 5.17 8.35 -9.39
N SER A 77 4.13 9.16 -9.53
CA SER A 77 4.16 10.38 -10.34
C SER A 77 5.22 11.36 -9.84
N ASP A 78 5.28 11.60 -8.53
CA ASP A 78 6.28 12.49 -7.93
C ASP A 78 7.71 11.96 -8.19
N LEU A 79 7.92 10.65 -8.07
CA LEU A 79 9.19 10.00 -8.40
C LEU A 79 9.57 10.10 -9.88
N MET A 80 8.60 10.09 -10.79
CA MET A 80 8.86 10.25 -12.24
C MET A 80 9.32 11.67 -12.56
N THR A 81 8.68 12.67 -11.95
CA THR A 81 9.11 14.07 -12.09
C THR A 81 10.51 14.27 -11.51
N GLU A 82 10.79 13.71 -10.34
CA GLU A 82 12.12 13.75 -9.73
C GLU A 82 13.18 13.06 -10.61
N GLU A 83 12.87 11.90 -11.20
CA GLU A 83 13.79 11.19 -12.12
C GLU A 83 14.10 12.02 -13.36
N GLU A 84 13.11 12.71 -13.93
CA GLU A 84 13.28 13.60 -15.09
C GLU A 84 14.20 14.78 -14.75
N GLU A 85 13.93 15.48 -13.63
CA GLU A 85 14.72 16.63 -13.18
C GLU A 85 16.19 16.24 -12.90
N GLU A 86 16.41 15.14 -12.17
CA GLU A 86 17.74 14.64 -11.86
C GLU A 86 18.47 14.15 -13.12
N THR A 87 17.77 13.50 -14.05
CA THR A 87 18.37 13.06 -15.33
C THR A 87 18.79 14.26 -16.16
N ASP A 88 17.97 15.30 -16.25
CA ASP A 88 18.28 16.53 -16.97
C ASP A 88 19.47 17.28 -16.36
N GLN A 89 19.58 17.31 -15.04
CA GLN A 89 20.74 17.86 -14.34
C GLN A 89 21.99 17.02 -14.65
N PHE A 90 21.88 15.71 -14.51
CA PHE A 90 22.98 14.78 -14.74
C PHE A 90 23.55 14.88 -16.17
N LEU A 91 22.69 14.98 -17.18
CA LEU A 91 23.10 15.10 -18.58
C LEU A 91 23.88 16.40 -18.85
N LYS A 92 23.58 17.49 -18.13
CA LYS A 92 24.36 18.74 -18.22
C LYS A 92 25.76 18.56 -17.63
N GLU A 93 25.88 17.87 -16.49
CA GLU A 93 27.18 17.63 -15.83
C GLU A 93 28.03 16.61 -16.60
N CYS A 94 27.43 15.57 -17.17
CA CYS A 94 28.12 14.56 -17.96
C CYS A 94 28.68 15.10 -19.29
N ALA A 95 28.17 16.23 -19.78
CA ALA A 95 28.77 16.95 -20.92
C ALA A 95 30.17 17.45 -20.59
N ASP A 96 30.47 17.74 -19.32
CA ASP A 96 31.76 18.21 -18.83
C ASP A 96 32.70 17.05 -18.42
N ASP A 97 32.15 15.91 -17.97
CA ASP A 97 32.91 14.70 -17.62
C ASP A 97 32.27 13.40 -18.19
N PRO A 98 32.85 12.80 -19.25
CA PRO A 98 32.32 11.60 -19.88
C PRO A 98 32.44 10.32 -19.02
N THR A 99 33.20 10.33 -17.92
CA THR A 99 33.28 9.18 -17.00
C THR A 99 32.02 9.00 -16.16
N LEU A 100 31.16 10.03 -16.11
CA LEU A 100 29.90 10.01 -15.37
C LEU A 100 28.82 9.16 -16.07
N HIS A 101 28.95 8.85 -17.37
CA HIS A 101 27.91 8.12 -18.11
C HIS A 101 27.52 6.76 -17.47
N GLU A 102 28.45 6.08 -16.79
CA GLU A 102 28.16 4.84 -16.06
C GLU A 102 27.22 5.04 -14.86
N GLN A 103 27.17 6.25 -14.28
CA GLN A 103 26.28 6.59 -13.17
C GLN A 103 24.82 6.79 -13.60
N MET A 104 24.53 7.02 -14.89
CA MET A 104 23.13 7.09 -15.39
C MET A 104 22.36 5.78 -15.14
N SER A 105 23.04 4.64 -15.33
CA SER A 105 22.43 3.33 -15.08
C SER A 105 22.14 3.10 -13.60
N ILE A 106 22.95 3.69 -12.72
CA ILE A 106 22.75 3.65 -11.27
C ILE A 106 21.55 4.52 -10.90
N LEU A 107 21.46 5.74 -11.45
CA LEU A 107 20.35 6.66 -11.23
C LEU A 107 19.01 6.01 -11.60
N SER A 108 18.87 5.55 -12.84
CA SER A 108 17.61 4.93 -13.29
C SER A 108 17.26 3.68 -12.48
N ARG A 109 18.25 2.83 -12.16
CA ARG A 109 18.03 1.67 -11.29
C ARG A 109 17.54 2.09 -9.90
N SER A 110 18.06 3.18 -9.34
CA SER A 110 17.65 3.67 -8.03
C SER A 110 16.18 4.11 -8.02
N PHE A 111 15.74 4.81 -9.06
CA PHE A 111 14.34 5.23 -9.22
C PHE A 111 13.40 4.05 -9.49
N GLN A 112 13.84 3.08 -10.31
CA GLN A 112 13.12 1.82 -10.50
C GLN A 112 12.90 1.09 -9.17
N ASN A 113 13.94 0.99 -8.34
CA ASN A 113 13.83 0.37 -7.02
C ASN A 113 12.88 1.15 -6.11
N ARG A 114 12.94 2.49 -6.10
CA ARG A 114 12.03 3.34 -5.30
C ARG A 114 10.57 3.13 -5.71
N ARG A 115 10.27 3.07 -7.02
CA ARG A 115 8.91 2.75 -7.50
C ARG A 115 8.45 1.37 -7.07
N GLN A 116 9.34 0.37 -7.13
CA GLN A 116 9.01 -0.97 -6.68
C GLN A 116 8.67 -0.99 -5.18
N LEU A 117 9.42 -0.24 -4.35
CA LEU A 117 9.11 -0.09 -2.93
C LEU A 117 7.72 0.51 -2.69
N VAL A 118 7.31 1.52 -3.47
CA VAL A 118 5.95 2.10 -3.38
C VAL A 118 4.87 1.08 -3.75
N GLN A 119 5.12 0.25 -4.78
CA GLN A 119 4.18 -0.77 -5.21
C GLN A 119 4.03 -1.89 -4.17
N ASP A 120 5.14 -2.33 -3.59
CA ASP A 120 5.18 -3.38 -2.57
C ASP A 120 4.74 -2.89 -1.18
N ASP A 121 4.60 -1.56 -0.99
CA ASP A 121 4.11 -0.98 0.24
C ASP A 121 2.67 -1.44 0.54
N LYS A 122 2.46 -1.94 1.76
CA LYS A 122 1.16 -2.38 2.26
C LYS A 122 0.29 -1.25 2.77
N MET A 123 0.78 0.00 2.73
CA MET A 123 0.09 1.20 3.23
C MET A 123 -0.38 1.02 4.67
N LEU A 124 0.47 0.41 5.49
CA LEU A 124 0.22 0.25 6.92
C LEU A 124 0.15 1.62 7.58
N LEU A 125 -0.68 1.73 8.62
CA LEU A 125 -0.70 2.94 9.42
C LEU A 125 0.66 3.12 10.11
N SER A 126 1.39 4.15 9.72
CA SER A 126 2.64 4.58 10.32
C SER A 126 2.55 6.08 10.52
N ASP A 127 2.69 6.53 11.76
CA ASP A 127 2.57 7.93 12.15
C ASP A 127 3.59 8.22 13.26
N ASP A 128 4.20 9.41 13.22
CA ASP A 128 5.20 9.82 14.21
C ASP A 128 4.54 10.27 15.53
N VAL A 129 3.25 10.57 15.51
CA VAL A 129 2.46 11.08 16.64
C VAL A 129 1.67 9.98 17.31
N PHE A 130 1.17 9.00 16.54
CA PHE A 130 0.32 7.92 17.04
C PHE A 130 1.02 6.57 16.98
N ILE A 131 0.97 5.84 18.09
CA ILE A 131 1.49 4.48 18.19
C ILE A 131 0.33 3.56 18.55
N ILE A 132 0.15 2.48 17.78
CA ILE A 132 -0.85 1.45 18.06
C ILE A 132 -0.12 0.18 18.49
N GLU A 133 -0.35 -0.22 19.72
CA GLU A 133 0.23 -1.42 20.31
C GLU A 133 -0.86 -2.41 20.73
N PRO A 134 -0.63 -3.73 20.56
CA PRO A 134 -1.55 -4.74 21.05
C PRO A 134 -1.55 -4.73 22.58
N VAL A 135 -2.74 -4.65 23.18
CA VAL A 135 -2.89 -4.84 24.63
C VAL A 135 -3.12 -6.32 24.89
N VAL A 136 -2.29 -6.92 25.75
CA VAL A 136 -2.50 -8.30 26.21
C VAL A 136 -3.70 -8.29 27.16
N SER A 137 -4.82 -8.88 26.74
CA SER A 137 -5.91 -9.17 27.67
C SER A 137 -5.48 -10.32 28.58
N VAL A 138 -5.35 -10.04 29.88
CA VAL A 138 -5.10 -11.02 30.94
C VAL A 138 -6.39 -11.74 31.31
#